data_AF-A0A7Y7HAG7-F1
#
_entry.id   AF-A0A7Y7HAG7-F1
#
_cell.length_a   1.000
_cell.length_b   1.000
_cell.length_c   1.000
_cell.angle_alpha   90.00
_cell.angle_beta   90.00
_cell.angle_gamma   90.00
#
_symmetry.space_group_name_H-M   'P 1'
#
loop_
_entity.id
_entity.type
_entity.pdbx_description
1 polymer ?
#
loop_
_entity_poly.entity_id
_entity_poly.type
_entity_poly.pdbx_seq_one_letter_code
_entity_poly.pdbx_strand_id
1 'polypeptide(L)' 'MTESIAYDYLKAVLEEEFRETFLRFSNNGFLYYELTNILELCDPLMEGLDEDDRFLRYEVIGTIAEYLTEE' A
#
# COMPACT_ATOMS: atom_id res chain seq x y z
N MET A 1 -5.02 10.07 13.45
CA MET A 1 -6.19 10.09 12.52
C MET A 1 -5.75 9.89 11.08
N THR A 2 -4.54 10.32 10.69
CA THR A 2 -3.96 10.11 9.35
C THR A 2 -3.61 8.65 9.05
N GLU A 3 -3.13 7.87 10.05
CA GLU A 3 -2.75 6.46 9.87
C GLU A 3 -3.89 5.58 9.32
N SER A 4 -5.15 5.84 9.69
CA SER A 4 -6.28 5.05 9.20
C SER A 4 -6.57 5.30 7.72
N ILE A 5 -6.45 6.55 7.26
CA ILE A 5 -6.72 6.92 5.87
C ILE A 5 -5.61 6.40 4.96
N ALA A 6 -4.35 6.58 5.38
CA ALA A 6 -3.20 6.05 4.67
C ALA A 6 -3.25 4.52 4.55
N TYR A 7 -3.61 3.83 5.64
CA TYR A 7 -3.77 2.39 5.64
C TYR A 7 -4.87 1.93 4.67
N ASP A 8 -6.03 2.58 4.68
CA ASP A 8 -7.15 2.23 3.79
C ASP A 8 -6.81 2.51 2.32
N TYR A 9 -6.10 3.61 2.04
CA TYR A 9 -5.62 3.94 0.70
C TYR A 9 -4.63 2.90 0.17
N LEU A 10 -3.61 2.54 0.95
CA LEU A 10 -2.62 1.52 0.57
C LEU A 10 -3.26 0.16 0.39
N LYS A 11 -4.23 -0.19 1.25
CA LYS A 11 -5.00 -1.42 1.10
C LYS A 11 -5.78 -1.44 -0.22
N ALA A 12 -6.43 -0.34 -0.59
CA ALA A 12 -7.14 -0.22 -1.85
C ALA A 12 -6.19 -0.33 -3.05
N VAL A 13 -5.06 0.37 -3.03
CA VAL A 13 -4.04 0.27 -4.09
C VAL A 13 -3.52 -1.15 -4.23
N LEU A 14 -3.21 -1.83 -3.11
CA LEU A 14 -2.73 -3.21 -3.10
C LEU A 14 -3.79 -4.18 -3.66
N GLU A 15 -5.06 -4.00 -3.30
CA GLU A 15 -6.17 -4.83 -3.79
C GLU A 15 -6.42 -4.66 -5.29
N GLU A 16 -6.37 -3.42 -5.79
CA GLU A 16 -6.65 -3.07 -7.18
C GLU A 16 -5.52 -3.43 -8.14
N GLU A 17 -4.29 -3.08 -7.78
CA GLU A 17 -3.12 -3.15 -8.68
C GLU A 17 -2.30 -4.44 -8.47
N PHE A 18 -2.36 -5.03 -7.27
CA PHE A 18 -1.57 -6.22 -6.89
C PHE A 18 -2.45 -7.34 -6.34
N ARG A 19 -3.62 -7.54 -6.97
CA ARG A 19 -4.69 -8.42 -6.49
C ARG A 19 -4.24 -9.83 -6.09
N GLU A 20 -3.36 -10.47 -6.85
CA GLU A 20 -2.87 -11.82 -6.54
C GLU A 20 -2.08 -11.85 -5.22
N THR A 21 -1.23 -10.86 -5.01
CA THR A 21 -0.47 -10.69 -3.77
C THR A 21 -1.39 -10.34 -2.60
N PHE A 22 -2.35 -9.44 -2.81
CA PHE A 22 -3.37 -9.12 -1.81
C PHE A 22 -4.11 -10.38 -1.33
N LEU A 23 -4.57 -11.21 -2.27
CA LEU A 23 -5.25 -12.47 -1.95
C LEU A 23 -4.31 -13.46 -1.24
N ARG A 24 -3.05 -13.56 -1.66
CA ARG A 24 -2.03 -14.41 -1.00
C ARG A 24 -1.83 -13.98 0.46
N PHE A 25 -1.61 -12.70 0.72
CA PHE A 25 -1.44 -12.17 2.07
C PHE A 25 -2.71 -12.32 2.92
N SER A 26 -3.88 -12.09 2.33
CA SER A 26 -5.16 -12.25 3.02
C SER A 26 -5.41 -13.70 3.43
N ASN A 27 -5.25 -14.65 2.50
CA ASN A 27 -5.47 -16.08 2.76
C ASN A 27 -4.48 -16.67 3.77
N ASN A 28 -3.26 -16.12 3.82
CA ASN A 28 -2.24 -16.57 4.76
C ASN A 28 -2.30 -15.83 6.12
N GLY A 29 -3.19 -14.83 6.28
CA GLY A 29 -3.34 -14.06 7.51
C GLY A 29 -2.23 -13.03 7.76
N PHE A 30 -1.41 -12.72 6.76
CA PHE A 30 -0.29 -11.77 6.85
C PHE A 30 -0.64 -10.35 6.37
N LEU A 31 -1.82 -10.15 5.76
CA LEU A 31 -2.20 -8.88 5.12
C LEU A 31 -1.98 -7.64 6.01
N TYR A 32 -2.35 -7.70 7.29
CA TYR A 32 -2.17 -6.57 8.21
C TYR A 32 -0.69 -6.24 8.46
N TYR A 33 0.13 -7.29 8.62
CA TYR A 33 1.57 -7.15 8.85
C TYR A 33 2.25 -6.55 7.61
N GLU A 34 1.97 -7.11 6.44
CA GLU A 34 2.52 -6.63 5.17
C GLU A 34 2.09 -5.19 4.87
N LEU A 35 0.83 -4.84 5.12
CA LEU A 35 0.36 -3.46 4.96
C LEU A 35 1.02 -2.49 5.94
N THR A 36 1.41 -2.94 7.13
CA THR A 36 2.15 -2.10 8.08
C THR A 36 3.56 -1.83 7.55
N ASN A 37 4.25 -2.85 7.03
CA ASN A 37 5.57 -2.67 6.40
C ASN A 37 5.49 -1.71 5.20
N ILE A 38 4.49 -1.90 4.33
CA ILE A 38 4.26 -1.03 3.17
C ILE A 38 3.94 0.40 3.62
N LEU A 39 3.14 0.57 4.68
CA LEU A 39 2.80 1.88 5.23
C LEU A 39 4.05 2.59 5.76
N GLU A 40 4.94 1.91 6.47
CA GLU A 40 6.21 2.49 6.93
C GLU A 40 7.09 2.97 5.76
N LEU A 41 7.12 2.24 4.64
CA LEU A 41 7.84 2.64 3.44
C LEU A 41 7.19 3.83 2.72
N CYS A 42 5.86 3.88 2.72
CA CYS A 42 5.10 4.94 2.06
C CYS A 42 4.85 6.17 2.94
N ASP A 43 5.25 6.16 4.22
CA ASP A 43 4.97 7.24 5.18
C ASP A 43 5.29 8.66 4.62
N PRO A 44 6.43 8.89 3.93
CA PRO A 44 6.71 10.20 3.32
C PRO A 44 5.73 10.60 2.20
N LEU A 45 5.19 9.62 1.47
CA LEU A 45 4.20 9.83 0.40
C LEU A 45 2.80 10.10 0.97
N MET A 46 2.53 9.67 2.20
CA MET A 46 1.24 9.86 2.85
C MET A 46 1.09 11.26 3.47
N GLU A 47 2.17 12.06 3.53
CA GLU A 47 2.10 13.44 3.99
C GLU A 47 1.29 14.30 3.01
N GLY A 48 0.09 14.71 3.44
CA GLY A 48 -0.81 15.49 2.57
C GLY A 48 -1.53 14.65 1.51
N LEU A 49 -1.71 13.35 1.76
CA LEU A 49 -2.45 12.40 0.92
C LEU A 49 -3.69 13.04 0.24
N ASP A 50 -3.66 13.05 -1.09
CA ASP A 50 -4.78 13.36 -1.97
C ASP A 50 -5.06 12.14 -2.83
N GLU A 51 -6.16 11.44 -2.56
CA GLU A 51 -6.50 10.17 -3.23
C GLU A 51 -6.78 10.34 -4.73
N ASP A 52 -7.11 11.57 -5.16
CA ASP A 52 -7.35 11.92 -6.56
C ASP A 52 -6.05 12.27 -7.32
N ASP A 53 -4.91 12.41 -6.61
CA ASP A 53 -3.62 12.68 -7.23
C ASP A 53 -3.05 11.41 -7.88
N ARG A 54 -3.09 11.40 -9.21
CA ARG A 54 -2.56 10.30 -10.04
C ARG A 54 -1.04 10.15 -9.92
N PHE A 55 -0.29 11.22 -9.67
CA PHE A 55 1.17 11.12 -9.48
C PHE A 55 1.49 10.39 -8.18
N LEU A 56 0.84 10.79 -7.08
CA LEU A 56 0.94 10.08 -5.81
C LEU A 56 0.57 8.61 -5.97
N ARG A 57 -0.54 8.31 -6.66
CA ARG A 57 -0.93 6.93 -6.93
C ARG A 57 0.17 6.14 -7.65
N TYR A 58 0.78 6.70 -8.69
CA TYR A 58 1.84 6.00 -9.41
C TYR A 58 3.11 5.80 -8.59
N GLU A 59 3.49 6.78 -7.76
CA GLU A 59 4.63 6.63 -6.84
C GLU A 59 4.37 5.51 -5.83
N VAL A 60 3.18 5.46 -5.25
CA VAL A 60 2.77 4.40 -4.32
C VAL A 60 2.80 3.02 -4.98
N ILE A 61 2.28 2.86 -6.21
CA ILE A 61 2.35 1.53 -6.86
C ILE A 61 3.81 1.15 -7.16
N GLY A 62 4.66 2.13 -7.49
CA GLY A 62 6.09 1.92 -7.69
C GLY A 62 6.77 1.40 -6.42
N THR A 63 6.55 2.09 -5.29
CA THR A 63 7.09 1.69 -3.98
C THR A 63 6.58 0.30 -3.56
N ILE A 64 5.31 -0.01 -3.76
CA ILE A 64 4.76 -1.34 -3.46
C ILE A 64 5.40 -2.40 -4.38
N ALA A 65 5.56 -2.11 -5.68
CA ALA A 65 6.18 -3.06 -6.61
C ALA A 65 7.64 -3.37 -6.24
N GLU A 66 8.39 -2.36 -5.79
CA GLU A 66 9.76 -2.53 -5.28
C GLU A 66 9.76 -3.41 -4.02
N TYR A 67 8.92 -3.11 -3.03
CA TYR A 67 8.76 -3.92 -1.82
C TYR A 67 8.48 -5.40 -2.15
N LEU A 68 7.54 -5.66 -3.05
CA LEU A 68 7.14 -7.01 -3.43
C LEU A 68 8.18 -7.76 -4.27
N THR A 69 9.19 -7.07 -4.80
CA THR A 69 10.28 -7.68 -5.57
C THR A 69 11.47 -8.05 -4.68
N GLU A 70 11.62 -7.39 -3.53
CA GLU A 70 12.68 -7.67 -2.55
C GLU A 70 12.36 -8.85 -1.59
N GLU A 71 11.12 -9.34 -1.59
CA GLU A 71 10.61 -10.53 -0.88
C GLU A 71 10.71 -11.83 -1.69
#